data_AF-A0A444WRS5-F1
#
_entry.id   AF-A0A444WRS5-F1
#
_cell.length_a   1.000
_cell.length_b   1.000
_cell.length_c   1.000
_cell.angle_alpha   90.00
_cell.angle_beta   90.00
_cell.angle_gamma   90.00
#
_symmetry.space_group_name_H-M   'P 1'
#
loop_
_entity.id
_entity.type
_entity.pdbx_description
1 polymer ?
#
loop_
_entity_poly.entity_id
_entity_poly.type
_entity_poly.pdbx_seq_one_letter_code
_entity_poly.pdbx_strand_id
1 'polypeptide(L)' 'MAQKSKVLVVGGTGYIGKFIVNASAKAGHPTFVLVRENSLSHPHKSNLIQSFKSSGVTFLYVSTIIIFKQVK' A
#
# COMPACT_ATOMS: atom_id res chain seq x y z
N MET A 1 15.56 20.29 -9.74
CA MET A 1 14.40 19.36 -9.72
C MET A 1 14.25 18.87 -8.29
N ALA A 2 13.09 19.06 -7.66
CA ALA A 2 12.89 18.64 -6.27
C ALA A 2 13.08 17.12 -6.14
N GLN A 3 13.92 16.70 -5.19
CA GLN A 3 14.21 15.30 -4.95
C GLN A 3 12.93 14.61 -4.45
N LYS A 4 12.48 13.56 -5.16
CA LYS A 4 11.24 12.88 -4.81
C LYS A 4 11.46 11.95 -3.62
N SER A 5 10.81 12.25 -2.50
CA SER A 5 10.84 11.40 -1.31
C SER A 5 10.11 10.07 -1.54
N LYS A 6 10.62 9.01 -0.92
CA LYS A 6 9.93 7.71 -0.85
C LYS A 6 8.82 7.79 0.19
N VAL A 7 7.60 7.40 -0.17
CA VAL A 7 6.42 7.50 0.68
C VAL A 7 5.90 6.11 1.00
N LEU A 8 5.79 5.78 2.29
CA LEU A 8 5.15 4.56 2.77
C LEU A 8 3.81 4.91 3.41
N VAL A 9 2.73 4.31 2.91
CA VAL A 9 1.37 4.50 3.43
C VAL A 9 0.90 3.22 4.11
N VAL A 10 0.68 3.30 5.43
CA VAL A 10 0.02 2.26 6.22
C VAL A 10 -1.48 2.52 6.23
N GLY A 11 -2.29 1.49 5.93
CA GLY A 11 -3.73 1.68 5.80
C GLY A 11 -4.17 2.34 4.48
N GLY A 12 -3.32 2.29 3.43
CA GLY A 12 -3.61 2.87 2.12
C GLY A 12 -4.84 2.29 1.41
N THR A 13 -5.34 1.13 1.87
CA THR A 13 -6.58 0.50 1.38
C THR A 13 -7.84 0.95 2.13
N GLY A 14 -7.71 1.85 3.11
CA GLY A 14 -8.84 2.45 3.83
C GLY A 14 -9.55 3.57 3.05
N TYR A 15 -10.59 4.13 3.65
CA TYR A 15 -11.44 5.14 2.99
C TYR A 15 -10.66 6.39 2.55
N ILE A 16 -9.83 6.95 3.43
CA ILE A 16 -9.01 8.14 3.14
C ILE A 16 -7.68 7.72 2.49
N GLY A 17 -7.08 6.63 2.95
CA GLY A 17 -5.77 6.15 2.50
C GLY A 17 -5.69 6.03 0.97
N LYS A 18 -6.80 5.66 0.32
CA LYS A 18 -6.84 5.51 -1.13
C LYS A 18 -6.55 6.78 -1.92
N PHE A 19 -6.98 7.93 -1.41
CA PHE A 19 -6.76 9.23 -2.05
C PHE A 19 -5.32 9.68 -1.84
N ILE A 20 -4.75 9.43 -0.66
CA ILE A 20 -3.35 9.76 -0.34
C ILE A 20 -2.40 8.98 -1.24
N VAL A 21 -2.62 7.67 -1.39
CA VAL A 21 -1.81 6.81 -2.26
C VAL A 21 -1.87 7.30 -3.70
N ASN A 22 -3.07 7.60 -4.21
CA ASN A 22 -3.24 8.08 -5.58
C ASN A 22 -2.59 9.45 -5.81
N ALA A 23 -2.72 10.38 -4.85
CA ALA A 23 -2.08 11.69 -4.94
C ALA A 23 -0.55 11.59 -4.93
N SER A 24 0.01 10.74 -4.05
CA SER A 24 1.45 10.47 -3.98
C SER A 24 1.98 9.88 -5.28
N ALA A 25 1.26 8.90 -5.84
CA ALA A 25 1.60 8.28 -7.12
C ALA A 25 1.53 9.28 -8.29
N LYS A 26 0.49 10.14 -8.34
CA LYS A 26 0.33 11.18 -9.37
C LYS A 26 1.36 12.30 -9.28
N ALA A 27 1.78 12.68 -8.08
CA ALA A 27 2.94 13.55 -7.87
C ALA A 27 4.27 12.86 -8.28
N GLY A 28 4.21 11.56 -8.58
CA GLY A 28 5.30 10.74 -9.06
C GLY A 28 6.31 10.41 -7.97
N HIS A 29 5.91 10.44 -6.70
CA HIS A 29 6.71 9.92 -5.61
C HIS A 29 6.72 8.38 -5.67
N PRO A 30 7.89 7.72 -5.47
CA PRO A 30 7.92 6.29 -5.23
C PRO A 30 7.05 5.95 -4.02
N THR A 31 5.90 5.33 -4.27
CA THR A 31 4.85 5.12 -3.28
C THR A 31 4.73 3.65 -2.94
N PHE A 32 4.78 3.35 -1.64
CA PHE A 32 4.69 2.02 -1.08
C PHE A 32 3.42 1.92 -0.22
N VAL A 33 2.67 0.82 -0.33
CA VAL A 33 1.48 0.57 0.47
C VAL A 33 1.68 -0.70 1.27
N LEU A 34 1.51 -0.59 2.58
CA LEU A 34 1.58 -1.73 3.48
C LEU A 34 0.22 -2.43 3.56
N VAL A 35 0.19 -3.73 3.26
CA VAL A 35 -1.04 -4.54 3.23
C VAL A 35 -0.84 -5.83 3.99
N ARG A 36 -1.90 -6.25 4.70
CA ARG A 36 -1.96 -7.58 5.33
C ARG A 36 -2.43 -8.59 4.29
N GLU A 37 -1.84 -9.77 4.25
CA GLU A 37 -2.19 -10.83 3.27
C GLU A 37 -3.70 -11.13 3.24
N ASN A 38 -4.34 -11.23 4.41
CA ASN A 38 -5.78 -11.48 4.52
C ASN A 38 -6.69 -10.34 4.01
N SER A 39 -6.15 -9.14 3.79
CA SER A 39 -6.93 -8.02 3.24
C SER A 39 -7.11 -8.10 1.72
N LEU A 40 -6.35 -8.95 1.02
CA LEU A 40 -6.39 -9.08 -0.43
C LEU A 40 -7.53 -9.98 -0.92
N SER A 41 -8.05 -10.87 -0.07
CA SER A 41 -9.13 -11.79 -0.40
C SER A 41 -10.52 -11.15 -0.42
N HIS A 42 -10.65 -9.89 0.00
CA HIS A 42 -11.92 -9.19 0.02
C HIS A 42 -12.24 -8.58 -1.36
N PRO A 43 -13.41 -8.89 -1.97
CA PRO A 43 -13.76 -8.43 -3.32
C PRO A 43 -13.85 -6.91 -3.42
N HIS A 44 -14.13 -6.20 -2.32
CA HIS A 44 -14.15 -4.73 -2.30
C HIS A 44 -12.74 -4.11 -2.40
N LYS A 45 -11.68 -4.85 -2.07
CA LYS A 45 -10.30 -4.35 -2.07
C LYS A 45 -9.55 -4.70 -3.36
N SER A 46 -10.00 -5.68 -4.13
CA SER A 46 -9.33 -6.15 -5.36
C SER A 46 -9.25 -5.07 -6.46
N ASN A 47 -10.34 -4.34 -6.73
CA ASN A 47 -10.37 -3.26 -7.73
C ASN A 47 -9.41 -2.12 -7.38
N LEU A 48 -9.30 -1.81 -6.09
CA LEU A 48 -8.44 -0.75 -5.57
C LEU A 48 -6.96 -1.16 -5.66
N ILE A 49 -6.65 -2.43 -5.39
CA ILE A 49 -5.31 -2.99 -5.57
C ILE A 49 -4.89 -2.94 -7.05
N GLN A 50 -5.79 -3.30 -7.97
CA GLN A 50 -5.50 -3.20 -9.41
C GLN A 50 -5.23 -1.75 -9.84
N SER A 51 -6.04 -0.80 -9.36
CA SER A 51 -5.84 0.64 -9.64
C SER A 51 -4.49 1.16 -9.14
N PHE A 52 -4.01 0.67 -7.99
CA PHE A 52 -2.70 1.02 -7.46
C PHE A 52 -1.56 0.38 -8.25
N LYS A 53 -1.71 -0.88 -8.69
CA LYS A 53 -0.73 -1.52 -9.57
C LYS A 53 -0.56 -0.76 -10.90
N SER A 54 -1.67 -0.35 -11.52
CA SER A 54 -1.60 0.46 -12.76
C SER A 54 -0.99 1.85 -12.54
N SER A 55 -1.11 2.39 -11.31
CA SER A 55 -0.50 3.67 -10.91
C SER A 55 0.98 3.55 -10.47
N GLY A 56 1.60 2.37 -10.60
CA GLY A 56 3.01 2.16 -10.24
C GLY A 56 3.29 2.09 -8.74
N VAL A 57 2.27 1.83 -7.91
CA VAL A 57 2.42 1.70 -6.46
C VAL A 57 2.98 0.32 -6.11
N THR A 58 3.97 0.29 -5.23
CA THR A 58 4.58 -0.96 -4.75
C THR A 58 3.88 -1.45 -3.49
N PHE A 59 3.56 -2.73 -3.43
CA PHE A 59 2.91 -3.34 -2.27
C PHE A 59 3.94 -4.01 -1.36
N LEU A 60 3.87 -3.72 -0.06
CA LEU A 60 4.63 -4.41 0.97
C LEU A 60 3.67 -5.27 1.80
N TYR A 61 3.98 -6.55 1.89
CA TYR A 61 3.15 -7.52 2.61
C TYR A 61 3.67 -7.70 4.02
N VAL A 62 2.78 -7.56 5.00
CA VAL A 62 3.08 -7.93 6.38
C VAL A 62 2.35 -9.23 6.68
N SER A 63 3.11 -10.32 6.70
CA SER A 63 2.63 -11.61 7.20
C SER A 63 2.63 -11.59 8.73
N THR A 64 1.48 -11.93 9.32
CA THR A 64 1.33 -12.08 10.78
C THR A 64 2.28 -13.16 11.33
N ILE A 65 2.76 -14.08 10.49
CA ILE A 65 3.73 -15.13 10.84
C ILE A 65 5.04 -14.54 11.38
N ILE A 66 5.50 -13.38 10.87
CA ILE A 66 6.78 -12.79 11.30
C ILE A 66 6.66 -12.18 12.71
N ILE A 67 5.49 -11.64 13.08
CA ILE A 67 5.25 -11.05 14.41
C ILE A 67 5.18 -12.15 15.48
N PHE A 68 4.49 -13.27 15.22
CA PHE A 68 4.46 -14.38 16.18
C PHE A 68 5.79 -15.12 16.31
N LYS A 69 6.68 -15.05 15.30
CA LYS A 69 8.00 -15.69 15.35
C LYS A 69 9.04 -14.89 16.16
N GLN A 70 8.77 -13.62 16.47
CA GLN A 70 9.62 -12.78 17.33
C GLN A 70 9.18 -12.76 18.80
N VAL A 71 8.03 -13.38 19.11
CA VAL A 71 7.46 -13.47 20.47
C VAL A 71 7.44 -14.92 20.96
N LYS A 72 8.30 -15.76 20.38
CA LYS A 72 8.53 -17.15 20.79
C LYS A 72 10.03 -17.44 20.74
#